data_AF-A0A4S4D9G8-F1
#
_entry.id   AF-A0A4S4D9G8-F1
#
_cell.length_a   1.000
_cell.length_b   1.000
_cell.length_c   1.000
_cell.angle_alpha   90.00
_cell.angle_beta   90.00
_cell.angle_gamma   90.00
#
_symmetry.space_group_name_H-M   'P 1'
#
loop_
_entity.id
_entity.type
_entity.pdbx_description
1 polymer ?
#
loop_
_entity_poly.entity_id
_entity_poly.type
_entity_poly.pdbx_seq_one_letter_code
_entity_poly.pdbx_strand_id
1 'polypeptide(L)'
;MGDLSKKTDVKSVIAFSDDLVGFLSDEKDVNNLTQHLEQSKALQSQCDVDYNDVLSLLRALRASFQVRFLWRASCLRAGAGGDCWPGFGSVSCSGRDYQKRIDVCNKKTNEARFEAASDAEMDLLQQELEEEFQRELVTNEISDLENQRASVEERREIPRKLEQDEMRAQMKLSMYASVTNIIPNQHENYKVSRHIVKRDRKAVEKFEFDPSEATAFDTYNDIWNMISL
;
A
#
# COMPACT_ATOMS: atom_id res chain seq x y z
N MET A 1 -4.89 -27.73 -7.73
CA MET A 1 -6.07 -27.02 -7.18
C MET A 1 -6.10 -27.32 -5.69
N GLY A 2 -5.82 -26.32 -4.86
CA GLY A 2 -5.92 -26.43 -3.41
C GLY A 2 -6.49 -25.12 -2.89
N ASP A 3 -7.68 -25.20 -2.32
CA ASP A 3 -8.48 -24.06 -1.88
C ASP A 3 -7.76 -23.25 -0.79
N LEU A 4 -7.49 -21.97 -1.08
CA LEU A 4 -7.11 -20.96 -0.09
C LEU A 4 -8.36 -20.47 0.65
N SER A 5 -9.05 -21.37 1.35
CA SER A 5 -10.02 -20.95 2.36
C SER A 5 -9.26 -20.55 3.63
N LYS A 6 -8.61 -19.38 3.59
CA LYS A 6 -8.11 -18.71 4.78
C LYS A 6 -9.32 -18.29 5.59
N LYS A 7 -9.79 -19.19 6.47
CA LYS A 7 -10.80 -18.90 7.47
C LYS A 7 -10.19 -17.85 8.41
N THR A 8 -10.45 -16.57 8.15
CA THR A 8 -10.06 -15.48 9.03
C THR A 8 -10.70 -15.76 10.39
N ASP A 9 -9.86 -15.90 11.41
CA ASP A 9 -10.33 -16.14 12.77
C ASP A 9 -11.11 -14.90 13.21
N VAL A 10 -12.38 -15.07 13.58
CA VAL A 10 -13.26 -13.97 13.97
C VAL A 10 -12.64 -13.18 15.14
N LYS A 11 -11.85 -13.84 16.00
CA LYS A 11 -11.11 -13.18 17.08
C LYS A 11 -10.02 -12.23 16.58
N SER A 12 -9.32 -12.57 15.48
CA SER A 12 -8.29 -11.67 14.93
C SER A 12 -8.93 -10.43 14.28
N VAL A 13 -10.11 -10.59 13.68
CA VAL A 13 -10.89 -9.47 13.12
C VAL A 13 -11.40 -8.56 14.24
N ILE A 14 -11.88 -9.13 15.35
CA ILE A 14 -12.32 -8.36 16.51
C ILE A 14 -11.13 -7.60 17.13
N ALA A 15 -9.99 -8.25 17.37
CA ALA A 15 -8.82 -7.60 17.94
C ALA A 15 -8.30 -6.45 17.06
N PHE A 16 -8.26 -6.64 15.74
CA PHE A 16 -7.89 -5.58 14.80
C PHE A 16 -8.90 -4.42 14.81
N SER A 17 -10.19 -4.72 14.95
CA SER A 17 -11.23 -3.71 15.06
C SER A 17 -11.09 -2.89 16.35
N ASP A 18 -10.78 -3.56 17.47
CA ASP A 18 -10.56 -2.90 18.76
C ASP A 18 -9.30 -2.03 18.73
N ASP A 19 -8.21 -2.48 18.09
CA ASP A 19 -7.00 -1.69 17.89
C ASP A 19 -7.27 -0.45 17.02
N LEU A 20 -8.07 -0.57 15.96
CA LEU A 20 -8.44 0.55 15.09
C LEU A 20 -9.34 1.56 15.83
N VAL A 21 -10.28 1.07 16.63
CA VAL A 21 -11.12 1.91 17.50
C VAL A 21 -10.26 2.62 18.55
N GLY A 22 -9.28 1.94 19.13
CA GLY A 22 -8.29 2.51 20.06
C GLY A 22 -7.43 3.59 19.40
N PHE A 23 -6.99 3.35 18.17
CA PHE A 23 -6.19 4.30 17.37
C PHE A 23 -6.99 5.56 16.99
N LEU A 24 -8.29 5.42 16.75
CA LEU A 24 -9.19 6.54 16.43
C LEU A 24 -9.94 7.08 17.66
N SER A 25 -9.57 6.67 18.88
CA SER A 25 -10.25 7.09 20.11
C SER A 25 -10.00 8.54 20.47
N ASP A 26 -8.92 9.13 19.96
CA ASP A 26 -8.63 10.54 20.14
C ASP A 26 -9.48 11.37 19.17
N GLU A 27 -10.39 12.17 19.72
CA GLU A 27 -11.28 13.08 18.96
C GLU A 27 -10.51 13.97 17.97
N LYS A 28 -9.25 14.29 18.31
CA LYS A 28 -8.33 15.03 17.45
C LYS A 28 -8.01 14.31 16.15
N ASP A 29 -7.81 13.00 16.18
CA ASP A 29 -7.43 12.22 15.00
C ASP A 29 -8.61 12.00 14.06
N VAL A 30 -9.81 11.84 14.61
CA VAL A 30 -11.07 11.84 13.83
C VAL A 30 -11.28 13.19 13.13
N ASN A 31 -11.03 14.29 13.82
CA ASN A 31 -11.13 15.64 13.25
C ASN A 31 -10.10 15.88 12.14
N ASN A 32 -8.85 15.46 12.34
CA ASN A 32 -7.79 15.55 11.33
C ASN A 32 -8.14 14.73 10.07
N LEU A 33 -8.63 13.50 10.25
CA LEU A 33 -9.03 12.64 9.14
C LEU A 33 -10.22 13.22 8.37
N THR A 34 -11.21 13.76 9.08
CA THR A 34 -12.36 14.44 8.48
C THR A 34 -11.93 15.67 7.69
N GLN A 35 -10.99 16.46 8.23
CA GLN A 35 -10.41 17.61 7.52
C GLN A 35 -9.68 17.17 6.24
N HIS A 36 -8.88 16.12 6.31
CA HIS A 36 -8.12 15.61 5.16
C HIS A 36 -9.06 15.01 4.09
N LEU A 37 -10.15 14.37 4.51
CA LEU A 37 -11.20 13.88 3.63
C LEU A 37 -11.89 15.06 2.90
N GLU A 38 -12.27 16.11 3.62
CA GLU A 38 -12.89 17.29 2.99
C GLU A 38 -11.93 18.01 2.03
N GLN A 39 -10.64 18.08 2.35
CA GLN A 39 -9.62 18.60 1.42
C GLN A 39 -9.51 17.75 0.15
N SER A 40 -9.54 16.42 0.28
CA SER A 40 -9.49 15.51 -0.87
C SER A 40 -10.72 15.66 -1.78
N LYS A 41 -11.92 15.81 -1.21
CA LYS A 41 -13.16 16.04 -1.97
C LYS A 41 -13.14 17.39 -2.69
N ALA A 42 -12.63 18.44 -2.04
CA ALA A 42 -12.48 19.75 -2.65
C ALA A 42 -11.52 19.72 -3.84
N LEU A 43 -10.38 19.02 -3.70
CA LEU A 43 -9.43 18.83 -4.79
C LEU A 43 -10.03 18.02 -5.95
N GLN A 44 -10.75 16.94 -5.66
CA GLN A 44 -11.43 16.16 -6.68
C GLN A 44 -12.45 17.01 -7.46
N SER A 45 -13.28 17.78 -6.74
CA SER A 45 -14.22 18.71 -7.38
C SER A 45 -13.51 19.75 -8.25
N GLN A 46 -12.33 20.23 -7.85
CA GLN A 46 -11.57 21.18 -8.64
C GLN A 46 -11.01 20.54 -9.91
N CYS A 47 -10.42 19.35 -9.80
CA CYS A 47 -9.92 18.60 -10.96
C CYS A 47 -11.04 18.30 -11.96
N ASP A 48 -12.24 17.96 -11.49
CA ASP A 48 -13.41 17.74 -12.34
C ASP A 48 -13.83 19.01 -13.09
N VAL A 49 -13.83 20.17 -12.41
CA VAL A 49 -14.11 21.47 -13.04
C VAL A 49 -13.07 21.79 -14.10
N ASP A 50 -11.78 21.69 -13.77
CA ASP A 50 -10.68 22.01 -14.67
C ASP A 50 -10.69 21.10 -15.92
N TYR A 51 -10.95 19.80 -15.74
CA TYR A 51 -11.11 18.85 -16.85
C TYR A 51 -12.28 19.23 -17.76
N ASN A 52 -13.44 19.56 -17.18
CA ASN A 52 -14.60 19.96 -17.95
C ASN A 52 -14.39 21.29 -18.68
N ASP A 53 -13.65 22.23 -18.10
CA ASP A 53 -13.29 23.51 -18.73
C ASP A 53 -12.39 23.29 -19.94
N VAL A 54 -11.33 22.48 -19.82
CA VAL A 54 -10.47 22.10 -20.94
C VAL A 54 -11.27 21.43 -22.05
N LEU A 55 -12.18 20.52 -21.69
CA LEU A 55 -13.04 19.83 -22.63
C LEU A 55 -14.01 20.80 -23.33
N SER A 56 -14.54 21.80 -22.63
CA SER A 56 -15.40 22.84 -23.17
C SER A 56 -14.64 23.73 -24.16
N LEU A 57 -13.40 24.11 -23.84
CA LEU A 57 -12.52 24.90 -24.69
C LEU A 57 -12.15 24.14 -25.97
N LEU A 58 -11.83 22.85 -25.86
CA LEU A 58 -11.56 22.00 -27.01
C LEU A 58 -12.79 21.89 -27.94
N ARG A 59 -13.99 21.75 -27.38
CA ARG A 59 -15.24 21.76 -28.17
C ARG A 59 -15.48 23.11 -28.85
N ALA A 60 -15.24 24.22 -28.15
CA ALA A 60 -15.39 25.56 -28.70
C ALA A 60 -14.37 25.86 -29.82
N LEU A 61 -13.13 25.42 -29.65
CA LEU A 61 -12.10 25.50 -30.68
C LEU A 61 -12.49 24.65 -31.88
N ARG A 62 -12.90 23.39 -31.68
CA ARG A 62 -13.38 22.52 -32.76
C ARG A 62 -14.52 23.17 -33.54
N ALA A 63 -15.52 23.73 -32.85
CA ALA A 63 -16.62 24.45 -33.49
C ALA A 63 -16.15 25.70 -34.25
N SER A 64 -15.23 26.48 -33.68
CA SER A 64 -14.67 27.68 -34.31
C SER A 64 -13.85 27.36 -35.55
N PHE A 65 -13.06 26.28 -35.50
CA PHE A 65 -12.34 25.76 -36.66
C PHE A 65 -13.30 25.26 -37.73
N GLN A 66 -14.38 24.57 -37.34
CA GLN A 66 -15.36 24.04 -38.28
C GLN A 66 -16.17 25.16 -38.95
N VAL A 67 -16.61 26.18 -38.22
CA VAL A 67 -17.28 27.35 -38.78
C VAL A 67 -16.33 28.15 -39.67
N ARG A 68 -15.07 28.37 -39.27
CA ARG A 68 -14.08 29.06 -40.09
C ARG A 68 -13.73 28.26 -41.35
N PHE A 69 -13.66 26.94 -41.25
CA PHE A 69 -13.43 26.04 -42.38
C PHE A 69 -14.61 26.03 -43.35
N LEU A 70 -15.85 25.93 -42.85
CA LEU A 70 -17.06 25.97 -43.66
C LEU A 70 -17.27 27.33 -44.32
N TRP A 71 -16.99 28.43 -43.63
CA TRP A 71 -16.99 29.78 -44.21
C TRP A 71 -15.97 29.90 -45.33
N ARG A 72 -14.73 29.46 -45.09
CA ARG A 72 -13.65 29.49 -46.09
C ARG A 72 -13.94 28.60 -47.29
N ALA A 73 -14.54 27.42 -47.07
CA ALA A 73 -14.99 26.51 -48.11
C ALA A 73 -16.17 27.07 -48.91
N SER A 74 -17.09 27.79 -48.27
CA SER A 74 -18.20 28.48 -48.94
C SER A 74 -17.70 29.65 -49.80
N CYS A 75 -16.77 30.47 -49.27
CA CYS A 75 -16.09 31.52 -50.05
C CYS A 75 -15.32 30.94 -51.25
N LEU A 76 -14.67 29.78 -51.09
CA LEU A 76 -13.97 29.08 -52.17
C LEU A 76 -14.93 28.55 -53.24
N ARG A 77 -16.07 28.00 -52.82
CA ARG A 77 -17.13 27.50 -53.73
C ARG A 77 -17.86 28.63 -54.46
N ALA A 78 -17.95 29.81 -53.84
CA ALA A 78 -18.46 31.03 -54.45
C ALA A 78 -17.43 31.74 -55.36
N GLY A 79 -16.20 31.21 -55.50
CA GLY A 79 -15.18 31.78 -56.37
C GLY A 79 -14.68 33.16 -55.93
N ALA A 80 -14.75 33.50 -54.64
CA ALA A 80 -14.29 34.78 -54.12
C ALA A 80 -12.86 34.66 -53.60
N GLY A 81 -11.88 34.83 -54.49
CA GLY A 81 -10.50 35.11 -54.13
C GLY A 81 -10.22 36.59 -54.30
N GLY A 82 -10.16 37.34 -53.20
CA GLY A 82 -9.72 38.74 -53.13
C GLY A 82 -10.88 39.72 -52.91
N ASP A 83 -10.90 40.31 -51.71
CA ASP A 83 -11.65 41.50 -51.29
C ASP A 83 -12.84 41.92 -52.16
N CYS A 84 -14.04 41.51 -51.76
CA CYS A 84 -15.29 42.16 -52.16
C CYS A 84 -15.90 42.86 -50.94
N TRP A 85 -15.38 44.06 -50.66
CA TRP A 85 -16.20 45.28 -50.72
C TRP A 85 -15.67 46.11 -51.93
N PRO A 86 -16.48 46.99 -52.54
CA PRO A 86 -16.82 46.95 -53.97
C PRO A 86 -15.78 47.55 -54.92
N GLY A 87 -15.55 46.87 -56.05
CA GLY A 87 -14.80 47.40 -57.20
C GLY A 87 -14.54 46.34 -58.28
N PHE A 88 -15.54 46.11 -59.15
CA PHE A 88 -15.51 45.14 -60.25
C PHE A 88 -14.28 45.30 -61.18
N GLY A 89 -13.63 44.17 -61.52
CA GLY A 89 -12.65 44.08 -62.61
C GLY A 89 -12.39 42.62 -63.02
N SER A 90 -12.99 42.20 -64.14
CA SER A 90 -13.08 40.82 -64.63
C SER A 90 -11.74 40.25 -65.11
N VAL A 91 -11.37 39.04 -64.66
CA VAL A 91 -10.29 38.25 -65.29
C VAL A 91 -10.79 36.84 -65.58
N SER A 92 -10.88 36.51 -66.86
CA SER A 92 -11.27 35.19 -67.35
C SER A 92 -10.10 34.22 -67.25
N CYS A 93 -10.13 33.33 -66.26
CA CYS A 93 -9.20 32.20 -66.14
C CYS A 93 -9.87 30.91 -66.64
N SER A 94 -9.16 30.13 -67.45
CA SER A 94 -9.71 28.93 -68.09
C SER A 94 -9.97 27.81 -67.07
N GLY A 95 -11.09 27.09 -67.22
CA GLY A 95 -11.48 26.01 -66.29
C GLY A 95 -10.43 24.92 -66.08
N ARG A 96 -9.51 24.73 -67.04
CA ARG A 96 -8.40 23.75 -66.91
C ARG A 96 -7.36 24.15 -65.87
N ASP A 97 -7.11 25.44 -65.68
CA ASP A 97 -6.12 25.91 -64.72
C ASP A 97 -6.63 25.78 -63.28
N TYR A 98 -7.94 25.92 -63.09
CA TYR A 98 -8.59 25.65 -61.80
C TYR A 98 -8.53 24.17 -61.43
N GLN A 99 -8.75 23.27 -62.38
CA GLN A 99 -8.68 21.83 -62.10
C GLN A 99 -7.28 21.43 -61.62
N LYS A 100 -6.21 21.90 -62.29
CA LYS A 100 -4.83 21.66 -61.85
C LYS A 100 -4.55 22.19 -60.44
N ARG A 101 -5.08 23.36 -60.10
CA ARG A 101 -4.92 23.94 -58.75
C ARG A 101 -5.69 23.15 -57.69
N ILE A 102 -6.87 22.64 -58.03
CA ILE A 102 -7.67 21.75 -57.17
C ILE A 102 -6.90 20.45 -56.89
N ASP A 103 -6.33 19.83 -57.93
CA ASP A 103 -5.61 18.56 -57.80
C ASP A 103 -4.34 18.71 -56.95
N VAL A 104 -3.58 19.79 -57.15
CA VAL A 104 -2.40 20.12 -56.31
C VAL A 104 -2.82 20.38 -54.86
N CYS A 105 -3.95 21.06 -54.64
CA CYS A 105 -4.46 21.34 -53.30
C CYS A 105 -4.88 20.04 -52.59
N ASN A 106 -5.64 19.17 -53.27
CA ASN A 106 -6.04 17.87 -52.74
C ASN A 106 -4.84 16.98 -52.42
N LYS A 107 -3.82 16.97 -53.29
CA LYS A 107 -2.57 16.22 -53.03
C LYS A 107 -1.91 16.69 -51.73
N LYS A 108 -1.74 18.01 -51.56
CA LYS A 108 -1.12 18.59 -50.36
C LYS A 108 -1.97 18.38 -49.10
N THR A 109 -3.29 18.44 -49.21
CA THR A 109 -4.20 18.15 -48.09
C THR A 109 -4.11 16.69 -47.67
N ASN A 110 -3.98 15.77 -48.61
CA ASN A 110 -3.79 14.36 -48.30
C ASN A 110 -2.41 14.10 -47.70
N GLU A 111 -1.33 14.65 -48.25
CA GLU A 111 0.03 14.60 -47.68
C GLU A 111 0.04 15.11 -46.22
N ALA A 112 -0.53 16.29 -45.96
CA ALA A 112 -0.61 16.85 -44.61
C ALA A 112 -1.51 16.03 -43.66
N ARG A 113 -2.51 15.30 -44.18
CA ARG A 113 -3.36 14.39 -43.40
C ARG A 113 -2.64 13.08 -43.05
N PHE A 114 -1.69 12.64 -43.86
CA PHE A 114 -0.83 11.51 -43.55
C PHE A 114 0.37 11.88 -42.66
N GLU A 115 0.76 13.15 -42.64
CA GLU A 115 1.85 13.70 -41.80
C GLU A 115 1.38 14.18 -40.41
N ALA A 116 0.09 14.51 -40.26
CA ALA A 116 -0.52 14.69 -38.94
C ALA A 116 -0.53 13.33 -38.22
N ALA A 117 -0.01 13.28 -36.98
CA ALA A 117 0.05 12.09 -36.12
C ALA A 117 -1.19 11.23 -36.30
N SER A 118 -0.99 9.97 -36.69
CA SER A 118 -2.10 9.07 -36.97
C SER A 118 -2.93 8.87 -35.69
N ASP A 119 -4.23 8.62 -35.83
CA ASP A 119 -5.12 8.32 -34.69
C ASP A 119 -4.54 7.21 -33.80
N ALA A 120 -3.78 6.28 -34.40
CA ALA A 120 -3.09 5.20 -33.71
C ALA A 120 -1.91 5.66 -32.83
N GLU A 121 -1.21 6.76 -33.16
CA GLU A 121 -0.15 7.31 -32.30
C GLU A 121 -0.74 7.99 -31.06
N MET A 122 -1.92 8.63 -31.21
CA MET A 122 -2.65 9.21 -30.08
C MET A 122 -3.18 8.13 -29.13
N ASP A 123 -3.74 7.04 -29.66
CA ASP A 123 -4.20 5.90 -28.87
C ASP A 123 -3.05 5.21 -28.12
N LEU A 124 -1.88 5.07 -28.75
CA LEU A 124 -0.68 4.50 -28.12
C LEU A 124 -0.19 5.35 -26.95
N LEU A 125 -0.13 6.68 -27.10
CA LEU A 125 0.27 7.58 -26.02
C LEU A 125 -0.72 7.57 -24.86
N GLN A 126 -2.01 7.45 -25.16
CA GLN A 126 -3.05 7.35 -24.13
C GLN A 126 -2.97 6.03 -23.36
N GLN A 127 -2.65 4.93 -24.06
CA GLN A 127 -2.40 3.64 -23.43
C GLN A 127 -1.14 3.67 -22.55
N GLU A 128 -0.03 4.25 -23.03
CA GLU A 128 1.23 4.35 -22.28
C GLU A 128 1.05 5.16 -20.98
N LEU A 129 0.28 6.24 -21.03
CA LEU A 129 -0.03 7.05 -19.85
C LEU A 129 -0.84 6.28 -18.78
N GLU A 130 -1.82 5.48 -19.20
CA GLU A 130 -2.59 4.63 -18.28
C GLU A 130 -1.71 3.53 -17.68
N GLU A 131 -0.86 2.91 -18.49
CA GLU A 131 0.10 1.91 -18.00
C GLU A 131 1.08 2.50 -16.97
N GLU A 132 1.56 3.72 -17.18
CA GLU A 132 2.40 4.43 -16.22
C GLU A 132 1.66 4.74 -14.90
N PHE A 133 0.40 5.18 -14.97
CA PHE A 133 -0.41 5.42 -13.78
C PHE A 133 -0.62 4.14 -12.96
N GLN A 134 -0.92 3.02 -13.63
CA GLN A 134 -1.05 1.71 -12.98
C GLN A 134 0.28 1.22 -12.39
N ARG A 135 1.41 1.48 -13.05
CA ARG A 135 2.75 1.14 -12.52
C ARG A 135 3.08 1.91 -11.25
N GLU A 136 2.76 3.20 -11.20
CA GLU A 136 2.99 4.02 -10.00
C GLU A 136 2.13 3.53 -8.83
N LEU A 137 0.85 3.19 -9.09
CA LEU A 137 -0.04 2.61 -8.08
C LEU A 137 0.50 1.30 -7.51
N VAL A 138 0.92 0.37 -8.39
CA VAL A 138 1.52 -0.92 -7.98
C VAL A 138 2.82 -0.70 -7.20
N THR A 139 3.63 0.28 -7.57
CA THR A 139 4.89 0.58 -6.89
C THR A 139 4.66 1.07 -5.47
N ASN A 140 3.68 1.94 -5.27
CA ASN A 140 3.29 2.43 -3.95
C ASN A 140 2.76 1.29 -3.07
N GLU A 141 1.91 0.42 -3.62
CA GLU A 141 1.41 -0.77 -2.89
C GLU A 141 2.55 -1.72 -2.49
N ILE A 142 3.52 -1.97 -3.38
CA ILE A 142 4.70 -2.79 -3.07
C ILE A 142 5.50 -2.18 -1.91
N SER A 143 5.76 -0.87 -1.94
CA SER A 143 6.47 -0.16 -0.87
C SER A 143 5.76 -0.31 0.48
N ASP A 144 4.43 -0.14 0.50
CA ASP A 144 3.63 -0.29 1.73
C ASP A 144 3.67 -1.73 2.27
N LEU A 145 3.56 -2.73 1.38
CA LEU A 145 3.67 -4.15 1.74
C LEU A 145 5.06 -4.52 2.26
N GLU A 146 6.13 -3.94 1.70
CA GLU A 146 7.51 -4.14 2.18
C GLU A 146 7.69 -3.57 3.58
N ASN A 147 7.14 -2.38 3.86
CA ASN A 147 7.13 -1.78 5.20
C ASN A 147 6.38 -2.65 6.21
N GLN A 148 5.21 -3.16 5.83
CA GLN A 148 4.45 -4.10 6.67
C GLN A 148 5.22 -5.39 6.93
N ARG A 149 5.87 -5.95 5.90
CA ARG A 149 6.70 -7.15 6.03
C ARG A 149 7.87 -6.92 7.00
N ALA A 150 8.55 -5.78 6.92
CA ALA A 150 9.64 -5.43 7.84
C ALA A 150 9.15 -5.36 9.30
N SER A 151 8.01 -4.71 9.53
CA SER A 151 7.40 -4.61 10.87
C SER A 151 6.99 -5.98 11.43
N VAL A 152 6.43 -6.86 10.61
CA VAL A 152 6.05 -8.23 11.01
C VAL A 152 7.28 -9.08 11.32
N GLU A 153 8.35 -8.97 10.53
CA GLU A 153 9.57 -9.76 10.73
C GLU A 153 10.29 -9.35 12.02
N GLU A 154 10.35 -8.04 12.33
CA GLU A 154 10.90 -7.54 13.60
C GLU A 154 10.15 -8.11 14.81
N ARG A 155 8.81 -8.10 14.76
CA ARG A 155 7.96 -8.69 15.81
C ARG A 155 8.17 -10.20 15.95
N ARG A 156 8.62 -10.91 14.91
CA ARG A 156 8.90 -12.37 14.93
C ARG A 156 10.26 -12.73 15.51
N GLU A 157 11.22 -11.82 15.57
CA GLU A 157 12.54 -12.08 16.16
C GLU A 157 12.50 -12.09 17.70
N ILE A 158 11.63 -11.28 18.31
CA ILE A 158 11.44 -11.21 19.76
C ILE A 158 11.03 -12.56 20.37
N PRO A 159 9.97 -13.26 19.89
CA PRO A 159 9.57 -14.55 20.46
C PRO A 159 10.62 -15.64 20.23
N ARG A 160 11.38 -15.61 19.13
CA ARG A 160 12.48 -16.55 18.88
C ARG A 160 13.60 -16.44 19.92
N LYS A 161 13.97 -15.21 20.29
CA LYS A 161 14.95 -14.96 21.36
C LYS A 161 14.41 -15.41 22.72
N LEU A 162 13.13 -15.13 23.01
CA LEU A 162 12.48 -15.57 24.24
C LEU A 162 12.46 -17.11 24.35
N GLU A 163 12.10 -17.81 23.28
CA GLU A 163 12.10 -19.28 23.21
C GLU A 163 13.51 -19.84 23.41
N GLN A 164 14.53 -19.20 22.82
CA GLN A 164 15.92 -19.60 23.01
C GLN A 164 16.39 -19.43 24.47
N ASP A 165 16.02 -18.33 25.12
CA ASP A 165 16.34 -18.09 26.52
C ASP A 165 15.55 -19.01 27.46
N GLU A 166 14.31 -19.35 27.11
CA GLU A 166 13.51 -20.34 27.82
C GLU A 166 14.14 -21.73 27.74
N MET A 167 14.53 -22.18 26.53
CA MET A 167 15.26 -23.46 26.36
C MET A 167 16.57 -23.47 27.16
N ARG A 168 17.29 -22.34 27.20
CA ARG A 168 18.52 -22.20 28.01
C ARG A 168 18.22 -22.33 29.50
N ALA A 169 17.17 -21.69 30.00
CA ALA A 169 16.75 -21.76 31.40
C ALA A 169 16.29 -23.18 31.77
N GLN A 170 15.49 -23.81 30.91
CA GLN A 170 15.03 -25.19 31.09
C GLN A 170 16.20 -26.17 31.13
N MET A 171 17.18 -26.05 30.22
CA MET A 171 18.37 -26.93 30.22
C MET A 171 19.19 -26.76 31.50
N LYS A 172 19.34 -25.53 31.99
CA LYS A 172 20.01 -25.22 33.27
C LYS A 172 19.28 -25.84 34.46
N LEU A 173 17.95 -25.70 34.52
CA LEU A 173 17.13 -26.29 35.57
C LEU A 173 17.15 -27.82 35.53
N SER A 174 17.09 -28.42 34.35
CA SER A 174 17.18 -29.87 34.14
C SER A 174 18.52 -30.43 34.64
N MET A 175 19.63 -29.74 34.35
CA MET A 175 20.94 -30.10 34.89
C MET A 175 20.95 -30.07 36.43
N TYR A 176 20.43 -29.00 37.05
CA TYR A 176 20.36 -28.93 38.52
C TYR A 176 19.46 -29.99 39.13
N ALA A 177 18.30 -30.27 38.52
CA ALA A 177 17.41 -31.34 38.96
C ALA A 177 18.08 -32.71 38.87
N SER A 178 18.95 -32.93 37.86
CA SER A 178 19.68 -34.19 37.72
C SER A 178 20.74 -34.41 38.79
N VAL A 179 21.43 -33.33 39.21
CA VAL A 179 22.49 -33.38 40.23
C VAL A 179 21.90 -33.45 41.64
N THR A 180 20.85 -32.68 41.90
CA THR A 180 20.30 -32.53 43.25
C THR A 180 19.11 -33.45 43.52
N ASN A 181 18.46 -33.96 42.47
CA ASN A 181 17.15 -34.62 42.53
C ASN A 181 16.07 -33.78 43.24
N ILE A 182 16.21 -32.45 43.25
CA ILE A 182 15.26 -31.53 43.86
C ILE A 182 14.27 -31.04 42.80
N ILE A 183 12.97 -31.14 43.11
CA ILE A 183 11.89 -30.56 42.30
C ILE A 183 11.32 -29.34 43.05
N PRO A 184 11.50 -28.12 42.52
CA PRO A 184 10.93 -26.91 43.10
C PRO A 184 9.40 -26.92 43.01
N ASN A 185 8.70 -26.60 44.11
CA ASN A 185 7.27 -26.32 44.05
C ASN A 185 7.07 -24.86 43.58
N GLN A 186 6.27 -24.64 42.55
CA GLN A 186 6.06 -23.31 41.94
C GLN A 186 4.88 -22.53 42.55
N HIS A 187 4.14 -23.12 43.49
CA HIS A 187 2.85 -22.56 43.91
C HIS A 187 2.90 -21.50 45.02
N GLU A 188 4.01 -21.34 45.75
CA GLU A 188 4.06 -20.44 46.92
C GLU A 188 5.31 -19.54 46.90
N ASN A 189 5.08 -18.23 46.87
CA ASN A 189 6.12 -17.21 46.64
C ASN A 189 6.99 -16.88 47.87
N TYR A 190 6.58 -17.30 49.07
CA TYR A 190 7.25 -16.94 50.33
C TYR A 190 7.83 -18.14 51.09
N LYS A 191 7.45 -19.37 50.72
CA LYS A 191 7.90 -20.59 51.40
C LYS A 191 8.60 -21.50 50.41
N VAL A 192 9.88 -21.81 50.67
CA VAL A 192 10.65 -22.72 49.82
C VAL A 192 10.25 -24.15 50.17
N SER A 193 9.07 -24.58 49.71
CA SER A 193 8.65 -25.97 49.76
C SER A 193 9.20 -26.70 48.54
N ARG A 194 9.91 -27.81 48.76
CA ARG A 194 10.56 -28.57 47.69
C ARG A 194 10.54 -30.06 48.01
N HIS A 195 10.70 -30.88 46.97
CA HIS A 195 10.72 -32.33 47.08
C HIS A 195 12.09 -32.87 46.67
N ILE A 196 12.68 -33.77 47.45
CA ILE A 196 13.87 -34.56 47.07
C ILE A 196 13.40 -35.92 46.61
N VAL A 197 13.78 -36.32 45.39
CA VAL A 197 13.47 -37.63 44.82
C VAL A 197 14.68 -38.55 45.00
N LYS A 198 14.64 -39.44 46.00
CA LYS A 198 15.68 -40.46 46.21
C LYS A 198 15.35 -41.71 45.39
N ARG A 199 15.99 -41.86 44.21
CA ARG A 199 15.77 -43.02 43.32
C ARG A 199 16.09 -44.36 43.96
N ASP A 200 17.19 -44.44 44.71
CA ASP A 200 17.69 -45.71 45.27
C ASP A 200 16.74 -46.30 46.32
N ARG A 201 16.10 -45.42 47.10
CA ARG A 201 15.16 -45.80 48.16
C ARG A 201 13.69 -45.72 47.72
N LYS A 202 13.43 -45.32 46.46
CA LYS A 202 12.09 -45.06 45.90
C LYS A 202 11.21 -44.19 46.82
N ALA A 203 11.80 -43.15 47.40
CA ALA A 203 11.14 -42.26 48.36
C ALA A 203 11.17 -40.81 47.87
N VAL A 204 10.09 -40.08 48.16
CA VAL A 204 9.97 -38.64 47.92
C VAL A 204 9.83 -37.96 49.28
N GLU A 205 10.84 -37.19 49.67
CA GLU A 205 10.87 -36.44 50.93
C GLU A 205 10.52 -34.98 50.65
N LYS A 206 9.52 -34.46 51.36
CA LYS A 206 9.14 -33.04 51.31
C LYS A 206 9.90 -32.29 52.39
N PHE A 207 10.50 -31.16 52.02
CA PHE A 207 11.14 -30.25 52.95
C PHE A 207 10.62 -28.83 52.74
N GLU A 208 10.55 -28.07 53.82
CA GLU A 208 10.09 -26.68 53.84
C GLU A 208 11.13 -25.85 54.57
N PHE A 209 11.60 -24.78 53.92
CA PHE A 209 12.48 -23.79 54.53
C PHE A 209 11.76 -22.44 54.59
N ASP A 210 11.76 -21.83 55.77
CA ASP A 210 11.31 -20.46 55.98
C ASP A 210 12.52 -19.50 55.92
N PRO A 211 12.57 -18.59 54.92
CA PRO A 211 13.71 -17.68 54.74
C PRO A 211 13.95 -16.71 55.92
N SER A 212 12.98 -16.59 56.83
CA SER A 212 13.05 -15.75 58.03
C SER A 212 13.71 -16.42 59.23
N GLU A 213 13.84 -17.75 59.24
CA GLU A 213 14.32 -18.50 60.40
C GLU A 213 15.80 -18.88 60.30
N ALA A 214 16.34 -19.01 59.10
CA ALA A 214 17.70 -19.50 58.86
C ALA A 214 18.50 -18.56 57.96
N THR A 215 19.80 -18.46 58.23
CA THR A 215 20.73 -17.75 57.35
C THR A 215 20.85 -18.49 56.01
N ALA A 216 21.10 -17.75 54.91
CA ALA A 216 21.27 -18.37 53.59
C ALA A 216 22.35 -19.47 53.59
N PHE A 217 23.43 -19.30 54.35
CA PHE A 217 24.50 -20.28 54.48
C PHE A 217 24.04 -21.58 55.17
N ASP A 218 23.30 -21.47 56.27
CA ASP A 218 22.79 -22.62 57.01
C ASP A 218 21.85 -23.45 56.13
N THR A 219 20.99 -22.76 55.39
CA THR A 219 20.06 -23.37 54.41
C THR A 219 20.81 -24.14 53.32
N TYR A 220 21.91 -23.60 52.78
CA TYR A 220 22.73 -24.30 51.78
C TYR A 220 23.38 -25.56 52.35
N ASN A 221 23.91 -25.47 53.58
CA ASN A 221 24.58 -26.59 54.22
C ASN A 221 23.58 -27.72 54.55
N ASP A 222 22.38 -27.36 55.01
CA ASP A 222 21.30 -28.31 55.28
C ASP A 222 20.84 -29.02 53.99
N ILE A 223 20.64 -28.27 52.90
CA ILE A 223 20.30 -28.84 51.59
C ILE A 223 21.40 -29.79 51.11
N TRP A 224 22.67 -29.40 51.25
CA TRP A 224 23.79 -30.23 50.81
C TRP A 224 23.90 -31.53 51.62
N ASN A 225 23.69 -31.45 52.94
CA ASN A 225 23.64 -32.63 53.81
C ASN A 225 22.52 -33.60 53.38
N MET A 226 21.35 -33.09 52.98
CA MET A 226 20.25 -33.94 52.50
C MET A 226 20.55 -34.65 51.17
N ILE A 227 21.28 -34.00 50.26
CA ILE A 227 21.69 -34.59 48.96
C ILE A 227 22.79 -35.65 49.16
N SER A 228 23.65 -35.46 50.17
CA SER A 228 24.81 -36.32 50.44
C SER A 228 24.48 -37.63 51.16
N LEU A 229 23.22 -37.83 51.58
CA LEU A 229 22.71 -38.92 52.45
C LEU A 229 21.85 -39.96 51.71
#